data_AF-A0A958VKC7-F1
#
_entry.id   AF-A0A958VKC7-F1
#
_cell.length_a   1.000
_cell.length_b   1.000
_cell.length_c   1.000
_cell.angle_alpha   90.00
_cell.angle_beta   90.00
_cell.angle_gamma   90.00
#
_symmetry.space_group_name_H-M   'P 1'
#
loop_
_entity.id
_entity.type
_entity.pdbx_description
1 polymer ?
#
loop_
_entity_poly.entity_id
_entity_poly.type
_entity_poly.pdbx_seq_one_letter_code
_entity_poly.pdbx_strand_id
1 'polypeptide(L)'
;VRRINPGMPIPAEASAIHGISDEDVKDEPTFAQVAKSLYILLSDCDLAGYNSNKFDIPLLVEEFLRVGMRFDIAGRNLVDVQNIFHQMERRDLSAAYKFYCQKELVNAHQAEADITATYEILEAQIERYEELQNDMKFLGEFSKRNNNLDLMGRIALNEQSEPEFAFGKYKGKKVVDVFAQDPSYYSWMMNGDFPLYTKQVLTDLWQEYKSKKA
;
A
#
# COMPACT_ATOMS: atom_id res chain seq x y z
N VAL A 1 -5.03 -26.04 -14.45
CA VAL A 1 -5.85 -24.83 -14.21
C VAL A 1 -6.89 -24.75 -15.31
N ARG A 2 -8.17 -24.57 -14.97
CA ARG A 2 -9.26 -24.44 -15.95
C ARG A 2 -9.50 -22.95 -16.21
N ARG A 3 -9.45 -22.53 -17.48
CA ARG A 3 -9.82 -21.17 -17.88
C ARG A 3 -11.33 -21.09 -18.10
N ILE A 4 -11.88 -19.89 -17.93
CA ILE A 4 -13.31 -19.62 -18.10
C ILE A 4 -13.43 -18.35 -18.94
N ASN A 5 -14.29 -18.40 -19.96
CA ASN A 5 -14.64 -17.22 -20.73
C ASN A 5 -15.56 -16.31 -19.88
N PRO A 6 -15.15 -15.07 -19.55
CA PRO A 6 -15.96 -14.18 -18.71
C PRO A 6 -17.17 -13.57 -19.44
N GLY A 7 -17.31 -13.77 -20.76
CA GLY A 7 -18.40 -13.21 -21.56
C GLY A 7 -18.31 -11.69 -21.78
N MET A 8 -17.19 -11.09 -21.40
CA MET A 8 -16.89 -9.67 -21.55
C MET A 8 -15.38 -9.47 -21.81
N PRO A 9 -14.96 -8.34 -22.42
CA PRO A 9 -13.54 -8.07 -22.60
C PRO A 9 -12.77 -8.02 -21.27
N ILE A 10 -11.60 -8.65 -21.22
CA ILE A 10 -10.70 -8.58 -20.07
C ILE A 10 -10.03 -7.20 -20.06
N PRO A 11 -10.04 -6.46 -18.92
CA PRO A 11 -9.32 -5.19 -18.81
C PRO A 11 -7.83 -5.32 -19.15
N ALA A 12 -7.30 -4.39 -19.93
CA ALA A 12 -5.91 -4.45 -20.40
C ALA A 12 -4.90 -4.49 -19.24
N GLU A 13 -5.19 -3.80 -18.14
CA GLU A 13 -4.37 -3.80 -16.94
C GLU A 13 -4.37 -5.16 -16.24
N ALA A 14 -5.51 -5.88 -16.24
CA ALA A 14 -5.60 -7.23 -15.69
C ALA A 14 -4.80 -8.20 -16.56
N SER A 15 -4.98 -8.15 -17.89
CA SER A 15 -4.19 -8.92 -18.84
C SER A 15 -2.69 -8.67 -18.71
N ALA A 16 -2.27 -7.43 -18.46
CA ALA A 16 -0.86 -7.10 -18.23
C ALA A 16 -0.28 -7.71 -16.95
N ILE A 17 -1.12 -7.94 -15.93
CA ILE A 17 -0.72 -8.55 -14.66
C ILE A 17 -0.70 -10.08 -14.75
N HIS A 18 -1.79 -10.71 -15.20
CA HIS A 18 -1.94 -12.16 -15.18
C HIS A 18 -1.59 -12.86 -16.50
N GLY A 19 -1.37 -12.09 -17.58
CA GLY A 19 -0.93 -12.61 -18.88
C GLY A 19 -1.98 -13.43 -19.65
N ILE A 20 -3.28 -13.20 -19.40
CA ILE A 20 -4.38 -13.89 -20.10
C ILE A 20 -5.11 -12.84 -20.93
N SER A 21 -5.22 -13.08 -22.22
CA SER A 21 -5.92 -12.21 -23.17
C SER A 21 -7.33 -12.71 -23.46
N ASP A 22 -8.15 -11.91 -24.13
CA ASP A 22 -9.46 -12.36 -24.64
C ASP A 22 -9.30 -13.55 -25.60
N GLU A 23 -8.21 -13.57 -26.39
CA GLU A 23 -7.92 -14.64 -27.35
C GLU A 23 -7.64 -15.98 -26.65
N ASP A 24 -7.02 -15.94 -25.47
CA ASP A 24 -6.72 -17.13 -24.65
C ASP A 24 -7.95 -17.84 -24.09
N VAL A 25 -9.08 -17.14 -24.01
CA VAL A 25 -10.31 -17.64 -23.37
C VAL A 25 -11.50 -17.67 -24.31
N LYS A 26 -11.35 -17.26 -25.58
CA LYS A 26 -12.46 -17.15 -26.53
C LYS A 26 -13.24 -18.46 -26.70
N ASP A 27 -12.53 -19.59 -26.73
CA ASP A 27 -13.07 -20.94 -26.93
C ASP A 27 -13.26 -21.70 -25.60
N GLU A 28 -12.90 -21.08 -24.47
CA GLU A 28 -13.08 -21.67 -23.15
C GLU A 28 -14.56 -21.59 -22.72
N PRO A 29 -15.03 -22.52 -21.86
CA PRO A 29 -16.42 -22.50 -21.43
C PRO A 29 -16.70 -21.28 -20.54
N THR A 30 -17.90 -20.74 -20.64
CA THR A 30 -18.42 -19.70 -19.73
C THR A 30 -18.69 -20.27 -18.33
N PHE A 31 -18.79 -19.40 -17.33
CA PHE A 31 -19.13 -19.82 -15.96
C PHE A 31 -20.45 -20.61 -15.94
N ALA A 32 -21.48 -20.14 -16.66
CA ALA A 32 -22.79 -20.80 -16.74
C ALA A 32 -22.72 -22.25 -17.25
N GLN A 33 -21.84 -22.55 -18.20
CA GLN A 33 -21.65 -23.89 -18.73
C GLN A 33 -21.00 -24.84 -17.71
N VAL A 34 -20.23 -24.31 -16.76
CA VAL A 34 -19.43 -25.11 -15.81
C VAL A 34 -19.99 -25.09 -14.39
N ALA A 35 -20.89 -24.16 -14.08
CA ALA A 35 -21.39 -23.89 -12.73
C ALA A 35 -21.86 -25.15 -12.01
N LYS A 36 -22.67 -26.00 -12.64
CA LYS A 36 -23.15 -27.25 -12.03
C LYS A 36 -22.00 -28.18 -11.61
N SER A 37 -20.98 -28.33 -12.46
CA SER A 37 -19.81 -29.17 -12.16
C SER A 37 -18.96 -28.58 -11.04
N LEU A 38 -18.79 -27.25 -11.01
CA LEU A 38 -18.07 -26.55 -9.95
C LEU A 38 -18.82 -26.63 -8.62
N TYR A 39 -20.14 -26.49 -8.63
CA TYR A 39 -20.96 -26.61 -7.43
C TYR A 39 -20.79 -27.98 -6.77
N ILE A 40 -20.87 -29.06 -7.56
CA ILE A 40 -20.67 -30.43 -7.08
C ILE A 40 -19.26 -30.60 -6.54
N LEU A 41 -18.24 -30.13 -7.27
CA LEU A 41 -16.85 -30.20 -6.85
C LEU A 41 -16.61 -29.51 -5.50
N LEU A 42 -17.27 -28.37 -5.29
CA LEU A 42 -17.15 -27.56 -4.10
C LEU A 42 -18.18 -27.93 -3.01
N SER A 43 -18.99 -28.97 -3.20
CA SER A 43 -19.95 -29.42 -2.19
C SER A 43 -19.22 -30.02 -0.98
N ASP A 44 -19.74 -29.77 0.23
CA ASP A 44 -19.22 -30.30 1.50
C ASP A 44 -17.73 -30.06 1.78
N CYS A 45 -17.15 -29.02 1.18
CA CYS A 45 -15.75 -28.64 1.35
C CYS A 45 -15.62 -27.29 2.07
N ASP A 46 -14.58 -27.17 2.89
CA ASP A 46 -14.06 -25.89 3.34
C ASP A 46 -13.32 -25.18 2.20
N LEU A 47 -13.26 -23.86 2.25
CA LEU A 47 -12.60 -23.04 1.23
C LEU A 47 -11.38 -22.36 1.82
N ALA A 48 -10.23 -22.54 1.18
CA ALA A 48 -8.97 -21.93 1.59
C ALA A 48 -8.29 -21.22 0.43
N GLY A 49 -7.68 -20.08 0.71
CA GLY A 49 -6.93 -19.31 -0.27
C GLY A 49 -6.15 -18.16 0.38
N TYR A 50 -5.52 -17.32 -0.45
CA TYR A 50 -4.72 -16.19 0.01
C TYR A 50 -5.42 -14.88 -0.37
N ASN A 51 -5.90 -14.11 0.62
CA ASN A 51 -6.81 -12.97 0.41
C ASN A 51 -8.17 -13.40 -0.20
N SER A 52 -8.53 -14.67 -0.04
CA SER A 52 -9.71 -15.29 -0.65
C SER A 52 -11.01 -14.78 -0.08
N ASN A 53 -11.04 -14.46 1.23
CA ASN A 53 -12.28 -14.00 1.86
C ASN A 53 -12.68 -12.60 1.38
N LYS A 54 -11.70 -11.82 0.90
CA LYS A 54 -11.91 -10.47 0.36
C LYS A 54 -12.15 -10.47 -1.16
N PHE A 55 -11.70 -11.49 -1.89
CA PHE A 55 -11.72 -11.49 -3.35
C PHE A 55 -12.36 -12.76 -3.95
N ASP A 56 -11.68 -13.91 -3.89
CA ASP A 56 -12.08 -15.11 -4.63
C ASP A 56 -13.44 -15.67 -4.20
N ILE A 57 -13.73 -15.72 -2.90
CA ILE A 57 -14.99 -16.24 -2.37
C ILE A 57 -16.16 -15.32 -2.73
N PRO A 58 -16.09 -13.99 -2.49
CA PRO A 58 -17.11 -13.07 -3.00
C PRO A 58 -17.34 -13.20 -4.51
N LEU A 59 -16.28 -13.26 -5.32
CA LEU A 59 -16.38 -13.43 -6.76
C LEU A 59 -17.13 -14.72 -7.13
N LEU A 60 -16.75 -15.85 -6.51
CA LEU A 60 -17.37 -17.14 -6.75
C LEU A 60 -18.86 -17.15 -6.39
N VAL A 61 -19.24 -16.56 -5.24
CA VAL A 61 -20.63 -16.45 -4.81
C VAL A 61 -21.44 -15.62 -5.81
N GLU A 62 -20.92 -14.47 -6.22
CA GLU A 62 -21.56 -13.61 -7.23
C GLU A 62 -21.75 -14.33 -8.57
N GLU A 63 -20.75 -15.07 -9.05
CA GLU A 63 -20.86 -15.81 -10.31
C GLU A 63 -21.90 -16.94 -10.24
N PHE A 64 -22.01 -17.64 -9.11
CA PHE A 64 -23.11 -18.59 -8.90
C PHE A 64 -24.48 -17.90 -8.89
N LEU A 65 -24.61 -16.76 -8.22
CA LEU A 65 -25.84 -15.98 -8.19
C LEU A 65 -26.25 -15.49 -9.59
N ARG A 66 -25.30 -15.05 -10.43
CA ARG A 66 -25.55 -14.62 -11.82
C ARG A 66 -26.21 -15.70 -12.67
N VAL A 67 -25.93 -16.97 -12.39
CA VAL A 67 -26.50 -18.11 -13.12
C VAL A 67 -27.68 -18.75 -12.40
N GLY A 68 -28.24 -18.07 -11.39
CA GLY A 68 -29.41 -18.51 -10.64
C GLY A 68 -29.15 -19.66 -9.67
N MET A 69 -27.88 -19.90 -9.30
CA MET A 69 -27.49 -20.93 -8.34
C MET A 69 -27.10 -20.27 -7.01
N ARG A 70 -27.67 -20.74 -5.89
CA ARG A 70 -27.26 -20.27 -4.57
C ARG A 70 -26.11 -21.13 -4.06
N PHE A 71 -24.91 -20.55 -3.97
CA PHE A 71 -23.77 -21.18 -3.31
C PHE A 71 -23.72 -20.72 -1.83
N ASP A 72 -24.15 -21.58 -0.91
CA ASP A 72 -24.17 -21.23 0.51
C ASP A 72 -22.79 -21.42 1.14
N ILE A 73 -22.33 -20.37 1.82
CA ILE A 73 -21.10 -20.35 2.61
C ILE A 73 -21.36 -20.66 4.09
N ALA A 74 -22.63 -20.63 4.53
CA ALA A 74 -23.00 -20.99 5.89
C ALA A 74 -22.66 -22.47 6.15
N GLY A 75 -21.96 -22.72 7.26
CA GLY A 75 -21.52 -24.07 7.63
C GLY A 75 -20.19 -24.50 7.01
N ARG A 76 -19.52 -23.64 6.23
CA ARG A 76 -18.15 -23.87 5.73
C ARG A 76 -17.15 -23.06 6.52
N ASN A 77 -15.95 -23.60 6.71
CA ASN A 77 -14.82 -22.83 7.17
C ASN A 77 -14.20 -22.07 5.98
N LEU A 78 -13.99 -20.78 6.15
CA LEU A 78 -13.32 -19.91 5.16
C LEU A 78 -11.93 -19.54 5.69
N VAL A 79 -10.91 -20.26 5.22
CA VAL A 79 -9.53 -20.15 5.70
C VAL A 79 -8.75 -19.20 4.80
N ASP A 80 -8.56 -17.96 5.27
CA ASP A 80 -7.75 -16.97 4.56
C ASP A 80 -6.31 -16.96 5.10
N VAL A 81 -5.40 -17.48 4.28
CA VAL A 81 -3.97 -17.58 4.61
C VAL A 81 -3.32 -16.21 4.77
N GLN A 82 -3.79 -15.17 4.06
CA GLN A 82 -3.28 -13.82 4.24
C GLN A 82 -3.64 -13.27 5.61
N ASN A 83 -4.88 -13.50 6.06
CA ASN A 83 -5.31 -13.04 7.39
C ASN A 83 -4.51 -13.74 8.50
N ILE A 84 -4.25 -15.04 8.36
CA ILE A 84 -3.38 -15.78 9.29
C ILE A 84 -1.98 -15.15 9.29
N PHE A 85 -1.38 -14.94 8.12
CA PHE A 85 -0.07 -14.32 8.02
C PHE A 85 -0.02 -12.95 8.69
N HIS A 86 -0.98 -12.06 8.43
CA HIS A 86 -1.02 -10.73 9.07
C HIS A 86 -1.23 -10.78 10.60
N GLN A 87 -1.93 -11.80 11.10
CA GLN A 87 -2.12 -11.98 12.54
C GLN A 87 -0.86 -12.53 13.23
N MET A 88 -0.15 -13.44 12.56
CA MET A 88 1.06 -14.06 13.10
C MET A 88 2.29 -13.16 12.95
N GLU A 89 2.39 -12.44 11.82
CA GLU A 89 3.51 -11.58 11.44
C GLU A 89 3.09 -10.10 11.47
N ARG A 90 2.66 -9.65 12.65
CA ARG A 90 2.26 -8.25 12.85
C ARG A 90 3.44 -7.32 12.61
N ARG A 91 3.17 -6.17 12.00
CA ARG A 91 4.18 -5.12 11.74
C ARG A 91 4.00 -3.95 12.70
N ASP A 92 4.08 -4.23 13.99
CA ASP A 92 4.01 -3.25 15.07
C ASP A 92 5.22 -3.34 16.02
N LEU A 93 5.30 -2.41 16.97
CA LEU A 93 6.43 -2.30 17.90
C LEU A 93 6.59 -3.57 18.73
N SER A 94 5.50 -4.15 19.23
CA SER A 94 5.54 -5.38 20.03
C SER A 94 6.09 -6.57 19.24
N ALA A 95 5.65 -6.74 18.00
CA ALA A 95 6.17 -7.79 17.13
C ALA A 95 7.64 -7.58 16.77
N ALA A 96 8.05 -6.33 16.50
CA ALA A 96 9.45 -5.99 16.27
C ALA A 96 10.31 -6.26 17.51
N TYR A 97 9.85 -5.88 18.70
CA TYR A 97 10.57 -6.09 19.96
C TYR A 97 10.75 -7.58 20.26
N LYS A 98 9.71 -8.38 20.03
CA LYS A 98 9.79 -9.84 20.12
C LYS A 98 10.75 -10.43 19.11
N PHE A 99 10.70 -9.98 17.86
CA PHE A 99 11.53 -10.53 16.79
C PHE A 99 13.03 -10.21 16.98
N TYR A 100 13.37 -8.95 17.26
CA TYR A 100 14.75 -8.50 17.37
C TYR A 100 15.34 -8.78 18.75
N CYS A 101 14.59 -8.55 19.83
CA CYS A 101 15.11 -8.58 21.19
C CYS A 101 14.68 -9.84 21.96
N GLN A 102 13.80 -10.68 21.42
CA GLN A 102 13.23 -11.87 22.09
C GLN A 102 12.53 -11.52 23.42
N LYS A 103 11.94 -10.32 23.50
CA LYS A 103 11.24 -9.79 24.67
C LYS A 103 9.79 -9.44 24.34
N GLU A 104 8.91 -9.59 25.34
CA GLU A 104 7.52 -9.14 25.24
C GLU A 104 7.41 -7.69 25.71
N LEU A 105 6.64 -6.86 24.98
CA LEU A 105 6.41 -5.47 25.35
C LEU A 105 5.34 -5.38 26.43
N VAL A 106 5.76 -5.23 27.69
CA VAL A 106 4.87 -5.00 28.84
C VAL A 106 4.60 -3.49 28.97
N ASN A 107 3.38 -3.11 29.35
CA ASN A 107 2.95 -1.70 29.46
C ASN A 107 3.03 -0.91 28.15
N ALA A 108 2.77 -1.57 27.01
CA ALA A 108 2.64 -0.91 25.71
C ALA A 108 1.72 0.34 25.81
N HIS A 109 2.09 1.42 25.10
CA HIS A 109 1.46 2.75 25.17
C HIS A 109 1.86 3.62 26.38
N GLN A 110 2.75 3.15 27.25
CA GLN A 110 3.53 4.05 28.09
C GLN A 110 4.75 4.55 27.30
N ALA A 111 4.91 5.87 27.23
CA ALA A 111 5.98 6.49 26.45
C ALA A 111 7.37 5.93 26.76
N GLU A 112 7.67 5.67 28.04
CA GLU A 112 8.96 5.10 28.47
C GLU A 112 9.18 3.67 27.98
N ALA A 113 8.16 2.81 28.06
CA ALA A 113 8.24 1.44 27.57
C ALA A 113 8.45 1.42 26.04
N ASP A 114 7.72 2.26 25.31
CA ASP A 114 7.82 2.35 23.85
C ASP A 114 9.19 2.92 23.42
N ILE A 115 9.73 3.93 24.13
CA ILE A 115 11.07 4.48 23.89
C ILE A 115 12.14 3.41 24.13
N THR A 116 12.05 2.68 25.24
CA THR A 116 13.03 1.64 25.60
C THR A 116 13.04 0.52 24.56
N ALA A 117 11.86 0.02 24.19
CA ALA A 117 11.75 -1.01 23.15
C ALA A 117 12.28 -0.51 21.80
N THR A 118 11.97 0.73 21.42
CA THR A 118 12.47 1.33 20.17
C THR A 118 13.99 1.41 20.14
N TYR A 119 14.59 1.85 21.25
CA TYR A 119 16.05 1.91 21.40
C TYR A 119 16.70 0.53 21.28
N GLU A 120 16.22 -0.46 22.03
CA GLU A 120 16.78 -1.82 22.00
C GLU A 120 16.61 -2.48 20.62
N ILE A 121 15.49 -2.22 19.94
CA ILE A 121 15.28 -2.71 18.56
C ILE A 121 16.33 -2.12 17.61
N LEU A 122 16.61 -0.82 17.72
CA LEU A 122 17.61 -0.18 16.85
C LEU A 122 19.01 -0.77 17.10
N GLU A 123 19.40 -0.98 18.35
CA GLU A 123 20.66 -1.66 18.69
C GLU A 123 20.73 -3.06 18.06
N ALA A 124 19.67 -3.86 18.23
CA ALA A 124 19.60 -5.21 17.66
C ALA A 124 19.59 -5.22 16.13
N GLN A 125 19.00 -4.22 15.48
CA GLN A 125 19.04 -4.06 14.02
C GLN A 125 20.47 -3.79 13.55
N ILE A 126 21.17 -2.83 14.18
CA ILE A 126 22.55 -2.48 13.84
C ILE A 126 23.48 -3.68 14.05
N GLU A 127 23.28 -4.46 15.11
CA GLU A 127 24.07 -5.68 15.36
C GLU A 127 23.78 -6.79 14.34
N ARG A 128 22.51 -6.94 13.93
CA ARG A 128 22.07 -8.04 13.06
C ARG A 128 22.44 -7.85 11.60
N TYR A 129 22.42 -6.63 11.09
CA TYR A 129 22.57 -6.34 9.67
C TYR A 129 23.92 -5.67 9.39
N GLU A 130 24.82 -6.37 8.71
CA GLU A 130 26.17 -5.86 8.36
C GLU A 130 26.12 -4.59 7.47
N GLU A 131 25.04 -4.42 6.71
CA GLU A 131 24.80 -3.23 5.89
C GLU A 131 24.41 -1.97 6.70
N LEU A 132 24.03 -2.12 7.98
CA LEU A 132 23.67 -1.00 8.84
C LEU A 132 24.89 -0.46 9.58
N GLN A 133 25.27 0.77 9.25
CA GLN A 133 26.32 1.47 10.00
C GLN A 133 25.73 2.10 11.26
N ASN A 134 26.43 1.97 12.38
CA ASN A 134 26.11 2.69 13.62
C ASN A 134 26.51 4.17 13.51
N ASP A 135 25.90 4.89 12.56
CA ASP A 135 26.13 6.30 12.29
C ASP A 135 24.78 6.98 12.05
N MET A 136 24.54 8.08 12.76
CA MET A 136 23.24 8.76 12.72
C MET A 136 22.90 9.34 11.35
N LYS A 137 23.91 9.80 10.58
CA LYS A 137 23.68 10.33 9.25
C LYS A 137 23.31 9.18 8.30
N PHE A 138 24.06 8.08 8.34
CA PHE A 138 23.74 6.88 7.58
C PHE A 138 22.34 6.35 7.90
N LEU A 139 22.02 6.12 9.17
CA LEU A 139 20.70 5.61 9.60
C LEU A 139 19.58 6.58 9.23
N GLY A 140 19.84 7.89 9.36
CA GLY A 140 18.91 8.94 8.96
C GLY A 140 18.61 8.94 7.46
N GLU A 141 19.59 8.67 6.61
CA GLU A 141 19.38 8.51 5.16
C GLU A 141 18.74 7.16 4.82
N PHE A 142 19.23 6.06 5.40
CA PHE A 142 18.78 4.70 5.13
C PHE A 142 17.29 4.49 5.51
N SER A 143 16.83 5.16 6.56
CA SER A 143 15.44 5.07 7.03
C SER A 143 14.44 5.94 6.24
N LYS A 144 14.90 6.78 5.31
CA LYS A 144 14.00 7.59 4.48
C LYS A 144 13.23 6.70 3.52
N ARG A 145 11.89 6.80 3.55
CA ARG A 145 11.03 6.15 2.56
C ARG A 145 10.96 6.92 1.23
N ASN A 146 11.05 8.25 1.30
CA ASN A 146 10.83 9.15 0.17
C ASN A 146 11.79 10.36 0.28
N ASN A 147 12.12 10.97 -0.86
CA ASN A 147 12.95 12.17 -0.92
C ASN A 147 12.13 13.46 -0.69
N ASN A 148 11.36 13.48 0.40
CA ASN A 148 10.42 14.58 0.69
C ASN A 148 11.14 15.77 1.33
N LEU A 149 10.74 16.99 0.94
CA LEU A 149 11.17 18.22 1.61
C LEU A 149 10.31 18.53 2.85
N ASP A 150 9.04 18.11 2.83
CA ASP A 150 8.14 18.21 3.99
C ASP A 150 7.79 16.83 4.57
N LEU A 151 7.49 16.79 5.86
CA LEU A 151 7.20 15.53 6.56
C LEU A 151 5.94 14.81 6.07
N MET A 152 4.98 15.54 5.46
CA MET A 152 3.76 14.94 4.91
C MET A 152 3.91 14.44 3.47
N GLY A 153 5.07 14.66 2.84
CA GLY A 153 5.32 14.26 1.46
C GLY A 153 4.40 14.94 0.46
N ARG A 154 4.12 16.21 0.69
CA ARG A 154 3.40 17.09 -0.26
C ARG A 154 4.37 17.74 -1.24
N ILE A 155 5.62 17.94 -0.84
CA ILE A 155 6.70 18.49 -1.64
C ILE A 155 7.87 17.50 -1.57
N ALA A 156 8.37 17.08 -2.73
CA ALA A 156 9.48 16.14 -2.85
C ALA A 156 10.55 16.68 -3.78
N LEU A 157 11.73 16.08 -3.76
CA LEU A 157 12.80 16.32 -4.72
C LEU A 157 12.67 15.34 -5.88
N ASN A 158 12.68 15.86 -7.10
CA ASN A 158 12.76 15.05 -8.31
C ASN A 158 14.17 14.47 -8.51
N GLU A 159 14.39 13.72 -9.59
CA GLU A 159 15.69 13.11 -9.92
C GLU A 159 16.82 14.14 -10.09
N GLN A 160 16.48 15.38 -10.46
CA GLN A 160 17.40 16.51 -10.59
C GLN A 160 17.59 17.29 -9.29
N SER A 161 17.07 16.77 -8.15
CA SER A 161 17.08 17.44 -6.85
C SER A 161 16.36 18.79 -6.83
N GLU A 162 15.31 18.93 -7.65
CA GLU A 162 14.46 20.12 -7.68
C GLU A 162 13.12 19.87 -6.97
N PRO A 163 12.60 20.84 -6.21
CA PRO A 163 11.30 20.72 -5.54
C PRO A 163 10.14 20.54 -6.54
N GLU A 164 9.34 19.49 -6.33
CA GLU A 164 8.09 19.22 -7.03
C GLU A 164 6.93 18.93 -6.07
N PHE A 165 5.70 19.16 -6.51
CA PHE A 165 4.53 18.72 -5.76
C PHE A 165 4.34 17.22 -5.92
N ALA A 166 4.27 16.49 -4.81
CA ALA A 166 4.04 15.05 -4.80
C ALA A 166 2.55 14.67 -4.71
N PHE A 167 1.64 15.66 -4.77
CA PHE A 167 0.21 15.47 -4.60
C PHE A 167 -0.63 16.49 -5.38
N GLY A 168 -1.94 16.26 -5.41
CA GLY A 168 -2.93 17.23 -5.89
C GLY A 168 -2.89 17.45 -7.41
N LYS A 169 -3.49 18.56 -7.84
CA LYS A 169 -3.64 18.93 -9.26
C LYS A 169 -2.30 19.00 -9.98
N TYR A 170 -1.24 19.44 -9.30
CA TYR A 170 0.08 19.65 -9.88
C TYR A 170 1.08 18.56 -9.51
N LYS A 171 0.61 17.34 -9.21
CA LYS A 171 1.51 16.22 -8.90
C LYS A 171 2.55 16.00 -10.02
N GLY A 172 3.82 15.88 -9.65
CA GLY A 172 4.97 15.70 -10.55
C GLY A 172 5.37 16.98 -11.30
N LYS A 173 4.85 18.15 -10.90
CA LYS A 173 5.26 19.45 -11.47
C LYS A 173 6.19 20.17 -10.50
N LYS A 174 7.23 20.83 -11.04
CA LYS A 174 8.15 21.65 -10.26
C LYS A 174 7.39 22.77 -9.56
N VAL A 175 7.74 23.01 -8.30
CA VAL A 175 7.08 24.03 -7.47
C VAL A 175 7.22 25.42 -8.11
N VAL A 176 8.41 25.73 -8.65
CA VAL A 176 8.68 27.02 -9.31
C VAL A 176 7.87 27.24 -10.59
N ASP A 177 7.59 26.18 -11.35
CA ASP A 177 6.78 26.26 -12.57
C ASP A 177 5.32 26.55 -12.20
N VAL A 178 4.82 25.90 -11.15
CA VAL A 178 3.48 26.15 -10.61
C VAL A 178 3.37 27.55 -10.04
N PHE A 179 4.39 28.05 -9.33
CA PHE A 179 4.40 29.44 -8.86
C PHE A 179 4.35 30.45 -10.01
N ALA A 180 4.96 30.15 -11.16
CA ALA A 180 4.89 30.99 -12.35
C ALA A 180 3.54 30.91 -13.07
N GLN A 181 3.00 29.69 -13.21
CA GLN A 181 1.77 29.40 -13.96
C GLN A 181 0.50 29.74 -13.16
N ASP A 182 0.49 29.40 -11.88
CA ASP A 182 -0.65 29.53 -10.97
C ASP A 182 -0.19 29.96 -9.55
N PRO A 183 0.19 31.24 -9.38
CA PRO A 183 0.51 31.83 -8.08
C PRO A 183 -0.54 31.58 -6.99
N SER A 184 -1.81 31.40 -7.37
CA SER A 184 -2.91 31.23 -6.41
C SER A 184 -2.82 29.91 -5.65
N TYR A 185 -2.12 28.91 -6.21
CA TYR A 185 -1.92 27.62 -5.56
C TYR A 185 -1.14 27.73 -4.25
N TYR A 186 -0.20 28.70 -4.16
CA TYR A 186 0.47 29.04 -2.91
C TYR A 186 -0.54 29.47 -1.84
N SER A 187 -1.38 30.47 -2.16
CA SER A 187 -2.40 30.97 -1.23
C SER A 187 -3.42 29.91 -0.84
N TRP A 188 -3.81 29.04 -1.77
CA TRP A 188 -4.69 27.91 -1.47
C TRP A 188 -4.07 26.95 -0.46
N MET A 189 -2.80 26.57 -0.61
CA MET A 189 -2.12 25.71 0.37
C MET A 189 -1.94 26.42 1.71
N MET A 190 -1.64 27.72 1.72
CA MET A 190 -1.47 28.48 2.96
C MET A 190 -2.77 28.60 3.76
N ASN A 191 -3.91 28.71 3.08
CA ASN A 191 -5.22 28.79 3.72
C ASN A 191 -5.88 27.43 3.97
N GLY A 192 -5.40 26.37 3.29
CA GLY A 192 -5.90 25.01 3.44
C GLY A 192 -5.44 24.32 4.72
N ASP A 193 -6.00 23.13 4.97
CA ASP A 193 -5.65 22.27 6.10
C ASP A 193 -4.38 21.47 5.79
N PHE A 194 -3.24 22.15 5.87
CA PHE A 194 -1.91 21.57 5.74
C PHE A 194 -1.12 21.83 7.02
N PRO A 195 -0.25 20.89 7.45
CA PRO A 195 0.61 21.11 8.59
C PRO A 195 1.50 22.34 8.42
N LEU A 196 1.77 23.01 9.54
CA LEU A 196 2.56 24.25 9.55
C LEU A 196 3.95 24.07 8.94
N TYR A 197 4.59 22.91 9.13
CA TYR A 197 5.88 22.62 8.53
C TYR A 197 5.83 22.56 7.00
N THR A 198 4.80 21.92 6.42
CA THR A 198 4.58 21.93 4.97
C THR A 198 4.38 23.36 4.44
N LYS A 199 3.61 24.18 5.16
CA LYS A 199 3.39 25.60 4.83
C LYS A 199 4.67 26.43 4.93
N GLN A 200 5.51 26.16 5.92
CA GLN A 200 6.81 26.79 6.10
C GLN A 200 7.73 26.47 4.92
N VAL A 201 7.92 25.18 4.60
CA VAL A 201 8.72 24.74 3.44
C VAL A 201 8.25 25.40 2.14
N LEU A 202 6.92 25.43 1.92
CA LEU A 202 6.35 26.09 0.74
C LEU A 202 6.63 27.60 0.72
N THR A 203 6.61 28.26 1.88
CA THR A 203 6.91 29.68 2.03
C THR A 203 8.37 29.98 1.76
N ASP A 204 9.29 29.16 2.24
CA ASP A 204 10.72 29.34 1.99
C ASP A 204 11.03 29.25 0.49
N LEU A 205 10.46 28.25 -0.20
CA LEU A 205 10.54 28.11 -1.66
C LEU A 205 9.93 29.31 -2.40
N TRP A 206 8.82 29.85 -1.90
CA TRP A 206 8.17 31.02 -2.48
C TRP A 206 9.02 32.29 -2.36
N GLN A 207 9.69 32.49 -1.22
CA GLN A 207 10.60 33.62 -1.03
C GLN A 207 11.84 33.49 -1.92
N GLU A 208 12.42 32.29 -2.02
CA GLU A 208 13.54 32.02 -2.92
C GLU A 208 13.17 32.26 -4.40
N TYR A 209 11.97 31.84 -4.80
CA TYR A 209 11.46 32.10 -6.14
C TYR A 209 11.33 33.61 -6.42
N LYS A 210 10.80 34.38 -5.46
CA LYS A 210 10.65 35.83 -5.60
C LYS A 210 11.97 36.57 -5.66
N SER A 211 12.95 36.17 -4.84
CA SER A 211 14.26 36.83 -4.81
C SER A 211 15.06 36.63 -6.10
N LYS A 212 14.91 35.48 -6.77
CA LYS A 212 15.52 35.20 -8.08
C LYS A 212 14.88 35.95 -9.25
N LYS A 213 13.71 36.56 -9.04
CA LYS A 213 12.95 37.31 -10.06
C LYS A 213 13.10 38.83 -9.93
N ALA A 214 13.69 39.31 -8.83
CA ALA A 214 13.99 40.71 -8.56
C ALA A 214 15.37 41.08 -9.11
#